data_AF-A0A101Q2V1-F1
#
_entry.id   AF-A0A101Q2V1-F1
#
_cell.length_a   1.000
_cell.length_b   1.000
_cell.length_c   1.000
_cell.angle_alpha   90.00
_cell.angle_beta   90.00
_cell.angle_gamma   90.00
#
_symmetry.space_group_name_H-M   'P 1'
#
loop_
_entity.id
_entity.type
_entity.pdbx_description
1 polymer ?
#
loop_
_entity_poly.entity_id
_entity_poly.type
_entity_poly.pdbx_seq_one_letter_code
_entity_poly.pdbx_strand_id
1 'polypeptide(L)'
;MALVAAGPRTGAEPHGTQRADGHRAAEPVRPHPAVEVVTAPVRIADAAAVRLLHSGDRVDVIAAEDPSAGAGVRVLARGARVTEVPEPPSSAAESGALVVLSVPRPTAARLVGASATARLAVTLC
;
A
#
# COMPACT_ATOMS: atom_id res chain seq x y z
N MET A 1 9.63 72.62 13.52
CA MET A 1 8.89 71.39 13.17
C MET A 1 7.50 71.83 12.72
N ALA A 2 6.96 71.59 11.54
CA ALA A 2 7.42 71.00 10.28
C ALA A 2 6.45 71.53 9.18
N LEU A 3 6.97 71.68 7.97
CA LEU A 3 6.25 72.07 6.74
C LEU A 3 5.52 70.85 6.14
N VAL A 4 4.48 71.09 5.32
CA VAL A 4 4.03 70.37 4.09
C VAL A 4 2.51 70.62 3.96
N ALA A 5 1.98 71.41 3.03
CA ALA A 5 2.04 71.47 1.55
C ALA A 5 1.20 70.42 0.81
N ALA A 6 0.23 70.96 0.04
CA ALA A 6 -0.36 70.46 -1.21
C ALA A 6 -1.30 69.23 -1.20
N GLY A 7 -2.59 69.51 -1.42
CA GLY A 7 -3.16 69.44 -2.79
C GLY A 7 -3.67 68.09 -3.30
N PRO A 8 -4.62 68.11 -4.25
CA PRO A 8 -5.83 67.27 -4.20
C PRO A 8 -5.83 66.17 -5.28
N ARG A 9 -6.66 65.13 -5.11
CA ARG A 9 -7.43 64.55 -6.23
C ARG A 9 -8.45 63.49 -5.82
N THR A 10 -9.63 63.65 -6.39
CA THR A 10 -10.73 62.70 -6.51
C THR A 10 -10.28 61.45 -7.26
N GLY A 11 -10.53 60.28 -6.69
CA GLY A 11 -10.45 58.98 -7.33
C GLY A 11 -11.61 58.13 -6.82
N ALA A 12 -12.44 57.66 -7.74
CA ALA A 12 -13.57 56.78 -7.48
C ALA A 12 -13.09 55.40 -7.02
N GLU A 13 -13.77 54.81 -6.03
CA GLU A 13 -13.70 53.36 -5.78
C GLU A 13 -15.11 52.78 -5.65
N PRO A 14 -15.44 51.72 -6.40
CA PRO A 14 -16.70 51.00 -6.30
C PRO A 14 -16.73 50.12 -5.04
N HIS A 15 -17.81 50.22 -4.27
CA HIS A 15 -18.16 49.24 -3.25
C HIS A 15 -18.75 48.00 -3.92
N GLY A 16 -18.11 46.84 -3.77
CA GLY A 16 -18.55 45.60 -4.40
C GLY A 16 -17.79 44.36 -3.93
N THR A 17 -17.85 44.10 -2.62
CA THR A 17 -17.88 42.77 -1.97
C THR A 17 -17.19 41.59 -2.69
N GLN A 18 -16.06 41.18 -2.10
CA GLN A 18 -15.81 39.82 -1.60
C GLN A 18 -16.22 38.62 -2.47
N ARG A 19 -15.21 37.95 -3.02
CA ARG A 19 -15.03 36.51 -2.79
C ARG A 19 -13.54 36.15 -2.74
N ALA A 20 -13.05 36.14 -1.51
CA ALA A 20 -11.93 35.30 -1.12
C ALA A 20 -12.46 33.87 -1.09
N ASP A 21 -12.45 33.17 -2.23
CA ASP A 21 -12.48 31.72 -2.23
C ASP A 21 -11.04 31.26 -2.28
N GLY A 22 -10.54 30.95 -1.08
CA GLY A 22 -9.19 30.49 -0.84
C GLY A 22 -8.85 29.35 -1.79
N HIS A 23 -7.81 29.58 -2.58
CA HIS A 23 -7.05 28.52 -3.21
C HIS A 23 -6.55 27.63 -2.06
N ARG A 24 -7.33 26.59 -1.74
CA ARG A 24 -6.88 25.50 -0.89
C ARG A 24 -5.79 24.84 -1.70
N ALA A 25 -4.56 25.33 -1.49
CA ALA A 25 -3.37 24.70 -1.99
C ALA A 25 -3.49 23.23 -1.60
N ALA A 26 -3.76 22.38 -2.57
CA ALA A 26 -3.60 20.95 -2.41
C ALA A 26 -2.13 20.81 -2.03
N GLU A 27 -1.87 20.48 -0.76
CA GLU A 27 -0.51 20.18 -0.34
C GLU A 27 0.04 19.17 -1.34
N PRO A 28 1.19 19.45 -1.98
CA PRO A 28 1.82 18.49 -2.84
C PRO A 28 2.07 17.24 -1.99
N VAL A 29 1.32 16.17 -2.25
CA VAL A 29 1.58 14.85 -1.68
C VAL A 29 3.04 14.59 -1.95
N ARG A 30 3.88 14.62 -0.90
CA ARG A 30 5.30 14.38 -1.05
C ARG A 30 5.45 13.08 -1.82
N PRO A 31 6.18 13.06 -2.96
CA PRO A 31 6.36 11.86 -3.73
C PRO A 31 6.89 10.79 -2.77
N HIS A 32 6.09 9.76 -2.53
CA HIS A 32 6.55 8.61 -1.76
C HIS A 32 7.73 8.07 -2.55
N PRO A 33 8.91 7.88 -1.92
CA PRO A 33 10.06 7.34 -2.63
C PRO A 33 9.61 6.06 -3.32
N ALA A 34 9.81 5.98 -4.63
CA ALA A 34 9.40 4.84 -5.43
C ALA A 34 10.16 3.61 -4.91
N VAL A 35 9.50 2.82 -4.09
CA VAL A 35 10.10 1.63 -3.51
C VAL A 35 10.24 0.61 -4.64
N GLU A 36 11.46 0.11 -4.86
CA GLU A 36 11.71 -0.93 -5.85
C GLU A 36 10.86 -2.17 -5.53
N VAL A 37 9.96 -2.51 -6.46
CA VAL A 37 9.08 -3.67 -6.36
C VAL A 37 9.66 -4.85 -7.14
N VAL A 38 9.43 -6.05 -6.63
CA VAL A 38 9.87 -7.32 -7.21
C VAL A 38 8.70 -8.30 -7.28
N THR A 39 8.78 -9.27 -8.18
CA THR A 39 7.87 -10.42 -8.22
C THR A 39 8.43 -11.54 -7.36
N ALA A 40 7.70 -11.93 -6.31
CA ALA A 40 8.12 -12.96 -5.37
C ALA A 40 7.12 -14.14 -5.42
N PRO A 41 7.56 -15.36 -5.78
CA PRO A 41 6.78 -16.57 -5.57
C PRO A 41 6.66 -16.86 -4.07
N VAL A 42 5.43 -17.01 -3.57
CA VAL A 42 5.14 -17.26 -2.16
C VAL A 42 4.19 -18.45 -2.05
N ARG A 43 4.51 -19.38 -1.15
CA ARG A 43 3.66 -20.53 -0.85
C ARG A 43 2.69 -20.17 0.28
N ILE A 44 1.41 -20.28 0.00
CA ILE A 44 0.31 -20.06 0.94
C ILE A 44 -0.22 -21.42 1.39
N ALA A 45 -0.36 -21.61 2.70
CA ALA A 45 -0.71 -22.89 3.30
C ALA A 45 -2.13 -23.34 2.88
N ASP A 46 -3.06 -22.40 2.70
CA ASP A 46 -4.43 -22.68 2.28
C ASP A 46 -4.56 -22.61 0.74
N ALA A 47 -4.55 -23.77 0.10
CA ALA A 47 -4.73 -23.88 -1.35
C ALA A 47 -6.16 -23.55 -1.79
N ALA A 48 -7.18 -23.74 -0.94
CA ALA A 48 -8.56 -23.41 -1.29
C ALA A 48 -8.76 -21.90 -1.35
N ALA A 49 -8.15 -21.15 -0.42
CA ALA A 49 -8.13 -19.68 -0.48
C ALA A 49 -7.45 -19.18 -1.76
N VAL A 50 -6.32 -19.76 -2.14
CA VAL A 50 -5.59 -19.37 -3.37
C VAL A 50 -6.42 -19.60 -4.64
N ARG A 51 -7.26 -20.64 -4.69
CA ARG A 51 -8.13 -20.91 -5.86
C ARG A 51 -9.18 -19.83 -6.11
N LEU A 52 -9.40 -18.93 -5.15
CA LEU A 52 -10.31 -17.79 -5.31
C LEU A 52 -9.60 -16.56 -5.90
N LEU A 53 -8.26 -16.54 -5.87
CA LEU A 53 -7.46 -15.40 -6.30
C LEU A 53 -7.34 -15.35 -7.82
N HIS A 54 -7.30 -14.12 -8.33
CA HIS A 54 -7.04 -13.80 -9.73
C HIS A 54 -5.85 -12.85 -9.83
N SER A 55 -5.20 -12.83 -11.01
CA SER A 55 -4.21 -11.79 -11.31
C SER A 55 -4.87 -10.41 -11.23
N GLY A 56 -4.22 -9.48 -10.53
CA GLY A 56 -4.74 -8.14 -10.25
C GLY A 56 -5.32 -7.97 -8.85
N ASP A 57 -5.64 -9.06 -8.14
CA ASP A 57 -6.16 -9.00 -6.77
C ASP A 57 -5.18 -8.35 -5.81
N ARG A 58 -5.72 -7.74 -4.76
CA ARG A 58 -4.95 -7.21 -3.64
C ARG A 58 -5.16 -8.09 -2.42
N VAL A 59 -4.05 -8.47 -1.80
CA VAL A 59 -4.07 -9.32 -0.63
C VAL A 59 -3.21 -8.76 0.50
N ASP A 60 -3.67 -8.97 1.71
CA ASP A 60 -2.83 -8.90 2.90
C ASP A 60 -2.26 -10.30 3.16
N VAL A 61 -0.96 -10.39 3.48
CA VAL A 61 -0.28 -11.66 3.76
C VAL A 61 0.01 -11.75 5.24
N ILE A 62 -0.40 -12.87 5.83
CA ILE A 62 -0.37 -13.10 7.27
C ILE A 62 0.49 -14.33 7.53
N ALA A 63 1.42 -14.23 8.47
CA ALA A 63 2.11 -15.39 9.02
C ALA A 63 1.44 -15.80 10.33
N ALA A 64 1.08 -17.07 10.41
CA ALA A 64 0.72 -17.75 11.64
C ALA A 64 1.88 -18.68 12.02
N GLU A 65 2.58 -18.31 13.08
CA GLU A 65 3.64 -19.13 13.66
C GLU A 65 3.02 -20.19 14.60
N ASP A 66 3.77 -21.25 14.92
CA ASP A 66 3.25 -22.30 15.82
C ASP A 66 2.97 -21.69 17.21
N PRO A 67 1.72 -21.77 17.72
CA PRO A 67 1.36 -21.16 19.00
C PRO A 67 2.11 -21.81 20.18
N SER A 68 2.58 -23.05 20.04
CA SER A 68 3.35 -23.78 21.05
C SER A 68 4.77 -23.24 21.19
N ALA A 69 5.29 -22.57 20.15
CA ALA A 69 6.58 -21.86 20.19
C ALA A 69 6.46 -20.43 20.75
N GLY A 70 5.28 -20.05 21.27
CA GLY A 70 5.02 -18.71 21.82
C GLY A 70 4.91 -17.62 20.76
N ALA A 71 4.80 -18.00 19.49
CA ALA A 71 4.82 -17.10 18.36
C ALA A 71 3.39 -16.83 17.84
N GLY A 72 3.12 -15.58 17.47
CA GLY A 72 1.77 -15.06 17.22
C GLY A 72 1.40 -14.94 15.75
N VAL A 73 0.25 -14.32 15.50
CA VAL A 73 -0.21 -13.95 14.15
C VAL A 73 0.32 -12.57 13.80
N ARG A 74 0.96 -12.42 12.62
CA ARG A 74 1.55 -11.15 12.17
C ARG A 74 1.30 -10.88 10.70
N VAL A 75 0.94 -9.65 10.38
CA VAL A 75 0.81 -9.19 8.99
C VAL A 75 2.19 -8.87 8.43
N LEU A 76 2.56 -9.54 7.34
CA LEU A 76 3.86 -9.37 6.67
C LEU A 76 3.79 -8.37 5.53
N ALA A 77 2.69 -8.34 4.80
CA ALA A 77 2.45 -7.44 3.69
C ALA A 77 1.00 -6.95 3.70
N ARG A 78 0.79 -5.71 3.28
CA ARG A 78 -0.55 -5.14 3.07
C ARG A 78 -0.74 -4.72 1.63
N GLY A 79 -1.90 -5.05 1.05
CA GLY A 79 -2.30 -4.67 -0.30
C GLY A 79 -1.34 -5.14 -1.40
N ALA A 80 -0.64 -6.25 -1.18
CA ALA A 80 0.26 -6.86 -2.16
C ALA A 80 -0.55 -7.26 -3.39
N ARG A 81 -0.04 -6.96 -4.59
CA ARG A 81 -0.74 -7.31 -5.83
C ARG A 81 -0.39 -8.73 -6.24
N VAL A 82 -1.40 -9.54 -6.54
CA VAL A 82 -1.24 -10.83 -7.21
C VAL A 82 -0.88 -10.58 -8.66
N THR A 83 0.28 -11.04 -9.10
CA THR A 83 0.68 -10.97 -10.51
C THR A 83 0.33 -12.24 -11.26
N GLU A 84 0.41 -13.39 -10.59
CA GLU A 84 0.13 -14.69 -11.18
C GLU A 84 -0.31 -15.68 -10.08
N VAL A 85 -1.17 -16.62 -10.43
CA VAL A 85 -1.52 -17.78 -9.60
C VAL A 85 -1.17 -19.04 -10.39
N PRO A 86 0.02 -19.62 -10.17
CA PRO A 86 0.44 -20.83 -10.88
C PRO A 86 -0.49 -22.02 -10.63
N GLU A 87 -0.79 -22.78 -11.68
CA GLU A 87 -1.54 -24.03 -11.53
C GLU A 87 -0.72 -25.04 -10.70
N PRO A 88 -1.28 -25.62 -9.62
CA PRO A 88 -0.55 -26.57 -8.80
C PRO A 88 -0.32 -27.87 -9.58
N PRO A 89 0.87 -28.48 -9.50
CA PRO A 89 1.07 -29.80 -10.08
C PRO A 89 0.15 -30.82 -9.38
N SER A 90 -0.29 -31.83 -10.11
CA SER A 90 -1.38 -32.76 -9.72
C SER A 90 -1.20 -33.47 -8.37
N SER A 91 0.01 -33.47 -7.79
CA SER A 91 0.35 -34.09 -6.50
C SER A 91 0.65 -33.11 -5.35
N ALA A 92 0.61 -31.79 -5.56
CA ALA A 92 1.08 -30.81 -4.55
C ALA A 92 -0.01 -30.18 -3.68
N ALA A 93 -1.27 -30.61 -3.80
CA ALA A 93 -2.40 -29.98 -3.15
C ALA A 93 -2.30 -29.92 -1.61
N GLU A 94 -1.57 -30.86 -0.99
CA GLU A 94 -1.46 -30.96 0.47
C GLU A 94 -0.45 -29.98 1.10
N SER A 95 0.45 -29.39 0.29
CA SER A 95 1.52 -28.49 0.75
C SER A 95 1.19 -27.00 0.56
N GLY A 96 -0.09 -26.66 0.33
CA GLY A 96 -0.51 -25.32 -0.05
C GLY A 96 -0.23 -24.97 -1.51
N ALA A 97 -0.59 -23.76 -1.93
CA ALA A 97 -0.49 -23.30 -3.31
C ALA A 97 0.48 -22.12 -3.47
N LEU A 98 1.05 -21.99 -4.67
CA LEU A 98 1.92 -20.87 -5.01
C LEU A 98 1.12 -19.68 -5.51
N VAL A 99 1.57 -18.48 -5.17
CA VAL A 99 1.09 -17.21 -5.71
C VAL A 99 2.31 -16.33 -5.97
N VAL A 100 2.33 -15.62 -7.09
CA VAL A 100 3.37 -14.63 -7.39
C VAL A 100 2.85 -13.25 -7.02
N LEU A 101 3.57 -12.56 -6.13
CA LEU A 101 3.18 -11.26 -5.61
C LEU A 101 4.15 -10.17 -6.05
N SER A 102 3.62 -9.01 -6.44
CA SER A 102 4.39 -7.77 -6.57
C SER A 102 4.48 -7.08 -5.21
N VAL A 103 5.70 -7.03 -4.65
CA VAL A 103 5.96 -6.49 -3.32
C VAL A 103 7.27 -5.70 -3.28
N PRO A 104 7.46 -4.78 -2.31
CA PRO A 104 8.76 -4.20 -2.03
C PRO A 104 9.83 -5.27 -1.78
N ARG A 105 11.05 -5.05 -2.28
CA ARG A 105 12.18 -5.96 -2.07
C ARG A 105 12.42 -6.38 -0.61
N PRO A 106 12.38 -5.49 0.41
CA PRO A 106 12.51 -5.92 1.81
C PRO A 106 11.33 -6.79 2.28
N THR A 107 10.13 -6.59 1.74
CA THR A 107 8.95 -7.41 2.05
C THR A 107 9.10 -8.81 1.47
N ALA A 108 9.63 -8.95 0.26
CA ALA A 108 9.93 -10.26 -0.33
C ALA A 108 10.87 -11.09 0.56
N ALA A 109 11.95 -10.49 1.06
CA ALA A 109 12.88 -11.16 1.97
C ALA A 109 12.19 -11.61 3.27
N ARG A 110 11.30 -10.77 3.83
CA ARG A 110 10.51 -11.10 5.03
C ARG A 110 9.53 -12.26 4.78
N LEU A 111 8.87 -12.28 3.63
CA LEU A 111 7.95 -13.36 3.24
C LEU A 111 8.69 -14.69 3.09
N VAL A 112 9.84 -14.68 2.41
CA VAL A 112 10.68 -15.88 2.24
C VAL A 112 11.18 -16.39 3.58
N GLY A 113 11.72 -15.51 4.44
CA GLY A 113 12.18 -15.89 5.77
C GLY A 113 11.06 -16.49 6.62
N ALA A 114 9.87 -15.88 6.61
CA ALA A 114 8.73 -16.39 7.36
C ALA A 114 8.20 -17.72 6.81
N SER A 115 8.24 -17.96 5.50
CA SER A 115 7.78 -19.22 4.91
C SER A 115 8.56 -20.45 5.38
N ALA A 116 9.77 -20.27 5.91
CA ALA A 116 10.58 -21.34 6.47
C ALA A 116 10.14 -21.76 7.88
N THR A 117 9.44 -20.89 8.62
CA THR A 117 9.12 -21.08 10.05
C THR A 117 7.65 -20.90 10.40
N ALA A 118 6.84 -20.38 9.47
CA ALA A 118 5.45 -20.01 9.69
C ALA A 118 4.56 -20.48 8.54
N ARG A 119 3.29 -20.73 8.86
CA ARG A 119 2.27 -20.97 7.84
C ARG A 119 1.73 -19.64 7.35
N LEU A 120 1.82 -19.40 6.05
CA LEU A 120 1.34 -18.17 5.43
C LEU A 120 -0.12 -18.33 5.00
N ALA A 121 -0.92 -17.30 5.25
CA ALA A 121 -2.31 -17.15 4.85
C ALA A 121 -2.51 -15.79 4.17
N VAL A 122 -3.64 -15.65 3.46
CA VAL A 122 -3.98 -14.41 2.73
C VAL A 122 -5.41 -13.99 3.01
N THR A 123 -5.66 -12.68 2.97
CA THR A 123 -7.01 -12.10 2.96
C THR A 123 -7.15 -11.13 1.79
N LEU A 124 -8.29 -11.19 1.11
CA LEU A 124 -8.66 -10.27 0.03
C LEU A 124 -9.07 -8.91 0.60
N CYS A 125 -8.69 -7.82 -0.09
CA CYS A 125 -8.93 -6.43 0.32
C CYS A 125 -9.80 -5.67 -0.68
#